data_AF-A0A2E1BJL1-F1
#
_entry.id   AF-A0A2E1BJL1-F1
#
_cell.length_a   1.000
_cell.length_b   1.000
_cell.length_c   1.000
_cell.angle_alpha   90.00
_cell.angle_beta   90.00
_cell.angle_gamma   90.00
#
_symmetry.space_group_name_H-M   'P 1'
#
loop_
_entity.id
_entity.type
_entity.pdbx_description
1 polymer ?
#
loop_
_entity_poly.entity_id
_entity_poly.type
_entity_poly.pdbx_seq_one_letter_code
_entity_poly.pdbx_strand_id
1 'polypeptide(L)'
;MFYKFLLLLISLFIFISCSENDISTTELAPTSTPLLASTPLPASTPLPASTPIPASTPLPDIKQVPTVEPIVEVKEEPKDDDFQEGITFYRGIAFKGGIPLKGTKTYEEIKMEYEESQKKRAELAKDDDFQEGITFKRNTPLNNLFIYKRDVGNTKDYEEIMMANEESQKKKAEERESTGTPIMTYEELQKKRAEERAEELLRAKQRESLVKETFDSLDNPRRTSQYLGWGKFYDVESLRLFATERVTDQFMLRVAAIYKLMFSKNDLIDDDLQNTFFQTIRDERVFQKILYVDKSGSYDTATNDLISRYPGGGYQHNYHGHLVNRAGIHSEIQFEQREIIWQSLSTMTLSLRLMSDELDGRISNSALRKAYEEAVDKNLFIYNPSAEELLKEISQEDIIYEATHSFLVRVICKEWGIRYFDTDEDVRLIVNDKDDLINKLPLSHKLYEEFVEKILNPLDPELF
;
A
#
# COMPACT_ATOMS: atom_id res chain seq x y z
N MET A 1 10.01 -44.33 -7.04
CA MET A 1 9.69 -44.88 -8.38
C MET A 1 8.60 -44.11 -9.11
N PHE A 2 7.64 -43.48 -8.43
CA PHE A 2 6.57 -42.67 -9.05
C PHE A 2 7.03 -41.38 -9.75
N TYR A 3 8.15 -40.77 -9.32
CA TYR A 3 8.64 -39.51 -9.90
C TYR A 3 9.20 -39.64 -11.34
N LYS A 4 9.71 -40.83 -11.73
CA LYS A 4 10.20 -41.08 -13.10
C LYS A 4 9.06 -41.39 -14.08
N PHE A 5 7.90 -41.83 -13.59
CA PHE A 5 6.75 -42.13 -14.44
C PHE A 5 5.95 -40.88 -14.81
N LEU A 6 5.94 -39.85 -13.93
CA LEU A 6 5.25 -38.58 -14.17
C LEU A 6 6.02 -37.66 -15.15
N LEU A 7 7.36 -37.62 -15.07
CA LEU A 7 8.20 -36.85 -16.00
C LEU A 7 8.21 -37.41 -17.43
N LEU A 8 7.96 -38.71 -17.60
CA LEU A 8 7.89 -39.36 -18.91
C LEU A 8 6.51 -39.15 -19.60
N LEU A 9 5.47 -38.83 -18.83
CA LEU A 9 4.13 -38.55 -19.36
C LEU A 9 3.99 -37.11 -19.87
N ILE A 10 4.69 -36.16 -19.26
CA ILE A 10 4.69 -34.75 -19.69
C ILE A 10 5.54 -34.55 -20.96
N SER A 11 6.59 -35.34 -21.15
CA SER A 11 7.42 -35.27 -22.37
C SER A 11 6.80 -35.94 -23.60
N LEU A 12 5.80 -36.81 -23.42
CA LEU A 12 5.09 -37.45 -24.54
C LEU A 12 3.97 -36.58 -25.15
N PHE A 13 3.53 -35.52 -24.46
CA PHE A 13 2.47 -34.63 -24.93
C PHE A 13 2.95 -33.47 -25.83
N ILE A 14 4.26 -33.30 -26.01
CA ILE A 14 4.85 -32.19 -26.78
C ILE A 14 5.09 -32.57 -28.28
N PHE A 15 4.88 -33.82 -28.69
CA PHE A 15 5.23 -34.29 -30.05
C PHE A 15 4.05 -34.50 -31.03
N ILE A 16 2.84 -34.00 -30.75
CA ILE A 16 1.71 -34.07 -31.71
C ILE A 16 1.07 -32.70 -31.91
N SER A 17 1.71 -31.86 -32.71
CA SER A 17 1.03 -30.91 -33.60
C SER A 17 2.02 -30.31 -34.61
N CYS A 18 2.38 -31.14 -35.58
CA CYS A 18 2.69 -30.62 -36.92
C CYS A 18 1.38 -30.68 -37.72
N SER A 19 0.89 -29.54 -38.20
CA SER A 19 0.33 -29.49 -39.54
C SER A 19 0.75 -28.19 -40.20
N GLU A 20 1.48 -28.36 -41.29
CA GLU A 20 1.89 -27.36 -42.26
C GLU A 20 0.71 -26.52 -42.75
N ASN A 21 0.97 -25.23 -43.01
CA ASN A 21 0.49 -24.58 -44.22
C ASN A 21 1.44 -23.42 -44.54
N ASP A 22 2.28 -23.66 -45.55
CA ASP A 22 2.90 -22.63 -46.38
C ASP A 22 1.82 -21.78 -47.04
N ILE A 23 2.02 -20.46 -47.14
CA ILE A 23 1.73 -19.62 -48.33
C ILE A 23 2.49 -18.29 -48.22
N SER A 24 3.44 -18.15 -49.15
CA SER A 24 3.90 -16.97 -49.90
C SER A 24 3.74 -15.54 -49.36
N THR A 25 4.91 -14.90 -49.28
CA THR A 25 5.24 -13.47 -49.41
C THR A 25 4.33 -12.64 -50.34
N THR A 26 3.96 -11.43 -49.90
CA THR A 26 4.01 -10.21 -50.74
C THR A 26 4.12 -8.94 -49.86
N GLU A 27 5.19 -8.18 -50.11
CA GLU A 27 5.51 -6.86 -49.59
C GLU A 27 4.64 -5.78 -50.26
N LEU A 28 3.96 -4.93 -49.49
CA LEU A 28 3.41 -3.65 -49.99
C LEU A 28 3.49 -2.55 -48.92
N ALA A 29 3.97 -1.39 -49.38
CA ALA A 29 4.21 -0.14 -48.67
C ALA A 29 2.95 0.51 -48.05
N PRO A 30 3.10 1.38 -47.03
CA PRO A 30 1.96 2.00 -46.37
C PRO A 30 1.34 3.11 -47.25
N THR A 31 0.04 2.96 -47.54
CA THR A 31 -0.78 4.04 -48.12
C THR A 31 -1.43 4.82 -46.99
N SER A 32 -1.22 6.14 -47.02
CA SER A 32 -1.75 7.12 -46.07
C SER A 32 -3.27 7.19 -46.11
N THR A 33 -3.94 6.92 -44.99
CA THR A 33 -5.38 7.11 -44.82
C THR A 33 -5.67 8.55 -44.35
N PRO A 34 -6.60 9.29 -44.98
CA PRO A 34 -6.94 10.64 -44.57
C PRO A 34 -7.79 10.66 -43.28
N LEU A 35 -7.56 11.66 -42.45
CA LEU A 35 -8.33 11.99 -41.24
C LEU A 35 -9.81 12.17 -41.55
N LEU A 36 -10.67 11.42 -40.85
CA LEU A 36 -12.11 11.66 -40.80
C LEU A 36 -12.40 12.85 -39.88
N ALA A 37 -13.20 13.78 -40.40
CA ALA A 37 -13.69 14.95 -39.68
C ALA A 37 -14.63 14.56 -38.54
N SER A 38 -14.45 15.23 -37.40
CA SER A 38 -15.21 15.04 -36.17
C SER A 38 -16.69 15.40 -36.35
N THR A 39 -17.57 14.46 -36.01
CA THR A 39 -19.02 14.67 -35.89
C THR A 39 -19.32 15.55 -34.68
N PRO A 40 -20.16 16.60 -34.78
CA PRO A 40 -20.53 17.41 -33.63
C PRO A 40 -21.46 16.64 -32.68
N LEU A 41 -21.18 16.74 -31.38
CA LEU A 41 -22.00 16.19 -30.28
C LEU A 41 -23.38 16.86 -30.22
N PRO A 42 -24.46 16.10 -29.96
CA PRO A 42 -25.79 16.66 -29.78
C PRO A 42 -25.91 17.43 -28.46
N ALA A 43 -26.63 18.55 -28.51
CA ALA A 43 -26.91 19.40 -27.35
C ALA A 43 -27.70 18.65 -26.27
N SER A 44 -27.28 18.83 -25.02
CA SER A 44 -27.87 18.22 -23.83
C SER A 44 -29.33 18.65 -23.62
N THR A 45 -30.21 17.66 -23.48
CA THR A 45 -31.61 17.82 -23.10
C THR A 45 -31.72 18.37 -21.68
N PRO A 46 -32.55 19.39 -21.40
CA PRO A 46 -32.72 19.89 -20.04
C PRO A 46 -33.47 18.89 -19.16
N LEU A 47 -32.98 18.70 -17.93
CA LEU A 47 -33.58 17.87 -16.90
C LEU A 47 -34.96 18.41 -16.45
N PRO A 48 -35.94 17.53 -16.18
CA PRO A 48 -37.25 17.95 -15.69
C PRO A 48 -37.16 18.47 -14.25
N ALA A 49 -37.95 19.52 -13.96
CA ALA A 49 -38.06 20.14 -12.65
C ALA A 49 -38.59 19.15 -11.59
N SER A 50 -37.98 19.21 -10.40
CA SER A 50 -38.29 18.34 -9.26
C SER A 50 -39.73 18.49 -8.78
N THR A 51 -40.39 17.35 -8.62
CA THR A 51 -41.73 17.22 -8.03
C THR A 51 -41.70 17.63 -6.54
N PRO A 52 -42.65 18.43 -6.04
CA PRO A 52 -42.68 18.82 -4.64
C PRO A 52 -43.06 17.64 -3.72
N ILE A 53 -42.35 17.54 -2.60
CA ILE A 53 -42.53 16.53 -1.56
C ILE A 53 -43.84 16.81 -0.80
N PRO A 54 -44.72 15.80 -0.57
CA PRO A 54 -45.95 15.99 0.19
C PRO A 54 -45.66 16.19 1.69
N ALA A 55 -46.46 17.05 2.31
CA ALA A 55 -46.37 17.41 3.73
C ALA A 55 -46.65 16.21 4.66
N SER A 56 -45.86 16.11 5.73
CA SER A 56 -45.91 15.06 6.74
C SER A 56 -47.27 14.95 7.44
N THR A 57 -47.81 13.74 7.45
CA THR A 57 -48.97 13.33 8.26
C THR A 57 -48.59 13.31 9.77
N PRO A 58 -49.48 13.72 10.70
CA PRO A 58 -49.17 13.70 12.12
C PRO A 58 -49.20 12.26 12.69
N LEU A 59 -48.30 11.97 13.64
CA LEU A 59 -48.25 10.70 14.38
C LEU A 59 -49.52 10.48 15.23
N PRO A 60 -50.01 9.24 15.34
CA PRO A 60 -51.08 8.89 16.28
C PRO A 60 -50.56 8.67 17.71
N ASP A 61 -51.43 9.03 18.67
CA ASP A 61 -51.25 8.94 20.12
C ASP A 61 -51.00 7.51 20.63
N ILE A 62 -50.06 7.42 21.58
CA ILE A 62 -49.70 6.22 22.33
C ILE A 62 -50.84 5.79 23.25
N LYS A 63 -51.37 4.58 23.08
CA LYS A 63 -52.14 3.88 24.11
C LYS A 63 -51.74 2.41 24.26
N GLN A 64 -51.33 2.12 25.49
CA GLN A 64 -51.43 0.87 26.26
C GLN A 64 -50.73 -0.41 25.75
N VAL A 65 -49.84 -0.86 26.63
CA VAL A 65 -49.25 -2.20 26.74
C VAL A 65 -50.32 -3.24 27.10
N PRO A 66 -50.26 -4.44 26.50
CA PRO A 66 -50.58 -5.70 27.18
C PRO A 66 -49.37 -6.65 27.16
N THR A 67 -48.88 -7.06 28.34
CA THR A 67 -49.10 -8.38 28.96
C THR A 67 -48.58 -9.55 28.12
N VAL A 68 -47.46 -10.11 28.59
CA VAL A 68 -46.73 -11.28 28.05
C VAL A 68 -47.44 -12.59 28.45
N GLU A 69 -47.54 -13.53 27.52
CA GLU A 69 -47.75 -14.97 27.74
C GLU A 69 -46.90 -15.79 26.72
N PRO A 70 -46.63 -17.10 26.98
CA PRO A 70 -45.26 -17.62 26.96
C PRO A 70 -44.82 -18.41 25.70
N ILE A 71 -43.50 -18.34 25.48
CA ILE A 71 -42.54 -19.36 25.00
C ILE A 71 -43.07 -20.43 24.04
N VAL A 72 -42.73 -20.26 22.75
CA VAL A 72 -42.62 -21.35 21.78
C VAL A 72 -41.18 -21.87 21.83
N GLU A 73 -41.04 -23.17 22.12
CA GLU A 73 -39.79 -23.91 22.11
C GLU A 73 -39.28 -24.02 20.66
N VAL A 74 -38.24 -23.24 20.31
CA VAL A 74 -37.50 -23.40 19.04
C VAL A 74 -36.39 -24.42 19.29
N LYS A 75 -36.59 -25.64 18.77
CA LYS A 75 -35.53 -26.62 18.56
C LYS A 75 -34.78 -26.27 17.27
N GLU A 76 -33.83 -25.36 17.32
CA GLU A 76 -32.69 -25.35 16.41
C GLU A 76 -31.47 -24.80 17.16
N GLU A 77 -30.43 -25.63 17.30
CA GLU A 77 -29.11 -25.15 17.72
C GLU A 77 -28.53 -24.30 16.58
N PRO A 78 -28.19 -23.02 16.81
CA PRO A 78 -27.47 -22.23 15.83
C PRO A 78 -26.02 -22.75 15.71
N LYS A 79 -25.51 -22.78 14.47
CA LYS A 79 -24.13 -23.15 14.15
C LYS A 79 -23.14 -22.10 14.67
N ASP A 80 -21.99 -22.58 15.14
CA ASP A 80 -20.91 -21.89 15.90
C ASP A 80 -20.20 -20.71 15.20
N ASP A 81 -20.64 -20.22 14.03
CA ASP A 81 -19.78 -19.38 13.17
C ASP A 81 -19.92 -17.85 13.34
N ASP A 82 -20.86 -17.35 14.15
CA ASP A 82 -21.15 -15.90 14.25
C ASP A 82 -20.47 -15.16 15.43
N PHE A 83 -19.59 -15.81 16.20
CA PHE A 83 -18.88 -15.16 17.33
C PHE A 83 -17.36 -15.37 17.30
N GLN A 84 -16.65 -14.44 16.65
CA GLN A 84 -15.17 -14.36 16.62
C GLN A 84 -14.57 -13.72 17.90
N GLU A 85 -14.90 -14.25 19.07
CA GLU A 85 -14.10 -14.12 20.29
C GLU A 85 -14.16 -15.47 20.99
N GLY A 86 -13.04 -16.03 21.45
CA GLY A 86 -12.87 -17.38 22.02
C GLY A 86 -13.74 -17.73 23.26
N ILE A 87 -15.06 -17.65 23.08
CA ILE A 87 -16.13 -17.96 24.00
C ILE A 87 -16.91 -19.13 23.37
N THR A 88 -16.82 -20.31 23.98
CA THR A 88 -17.59 -21.49 23.58
C THR A 88 -18.74 -21.71 24.53
N PHE A 89 -19.89 -22.17 24.03
CA PHE A 89 -21.07 -22.44 24.85
C PHE A 89 -21.28 -23.95 24.97
N TYR A 90 -21.36 -24.45 26.21
CA TYR A 90 -21.71 -25.85 26.47
C TYR A 90 -22.85 -25.90 27.48
N ARG A 91 -23.99 -26.45 27.07
CA ARG A 91 -25.22 -26.54 27.89
C ARG A 91 -25.69 -25.19 28.46
N GLY A 92 -25.64 -24.13 27.65
CA GLY A 92 -26.12 -22.80 28.04
C GLY A 92 -25.20 -22.04 29.01
N ILE A 93 -23.98 -22.52 29.22
CA ILE A 93 -22.95 -21.85 30.03
C ILE A 93 -21.83 -21.39 29.10
N ALA A 94 -21.41 -20.13 29.26
CA ALA A 94 -20.31 -19.54 28.49
C ALA A 94 -18.95 -19.92 29.08
N PHE A 95 -18.02 -20.34 28.21
CA PHE A 95 -16.65 -20.70 28.55
C PHE A 95 -15.67 -19.79 27.81
N LYS A 96 -14.69 -19.21 28.48
CA LYS A 96 -13.59 -18.48 27.82
C LYS A 96 -12.29 -19.23 28.03
N GLY A 97 -11.66 -19.72 26.96
CA GLY A 97 -10.44 -20.54 27.04
C GLY A 97 -10.61 -21.80 27.89
N GLY A 98 -11.79 -22.43 27.87
CA GLY A 98 -12.10 -23.62 28.67
C GLY A 98 -12.51 -23.36 30.13
N ILE A 99 -12.56 -22.10 30.57
CA ILE A 99 -12.95 -21.72 31.93
C ILE A 99 -14.41 -21.21 31.94
N PRO A 100 -15.32 -21.78 32.74
CA PRO A 100 -16.69 -21.29 32.83
C PRO A 100 -16.73 -19.89 33.44
N LEU A 101 -17.41 -18.96 32.76
CA LEU A 101 -17.58 -17.59 33.25
C LEU A 101 -18.50 -17.60 34.47
N LYS A 102 -18.03 -17.02 35.58
CA LYS A 102 -18.72 -17.05 36.87
C LYS A 102 -19.79 -15.97 36.91
N GLY A 103 -21.04 -16.39 37.08
CA GLY A 103 -22.23 -15.53 37.02
C GLY A 103 -23.08 -15.94 35.83
N THR A 104 -24.24 -16.53 36.09
CA THR A 104 -25.17 -17.08 35.11
C THR A 104 -25.78 -15.95 34.27
N LYS A 105 -25.06 -15.50 33.24
CA LYS A 105 -25.67 -14.77 32.13
C LYS A 105 -26.04 -15.78 31.05
N THR A 106 -27.28 -15.74 30.61
CA THR A 106 -27.82 -16.55 29.52
C THR A 106 -27.30 -16.03 28.18
N TYR A 107 -27.37 -16.88 27.14
CA TYR A 107 -26.96 -16.50 25.77
C TYR A 107 -27.66 -15.22 25.30
N GLU A 108 -28.96 -15.07 25.59
CA GLU A 108 -29.73 -13.88 25.20
C GLU A 108 -29.30 -12.61 25.93
N GLU A 109 -28.88 -12.70 27.20
CA GLU A 109 -28.33 -11.54 27.92
C GLU A 109 -26.98 -11.11 27.33
N ILE A 110 -26.14 -12.06 26.94
CA ILE A 110 -24.84 -11.78 26.31
C ILE A 110 -25.05 -11.24 24.88
N LYS A 111 -25.99 -11.80 24.13
CA LYS A 111 -26.35 -11.34 22.79
C LYS A 111 -26.95 -9.93 22.82
N MET A 112 -27.86 -9.63 23.75
CA MET A 112 -28.38 -8.28 23.93
C MET A 112 -27.29 -7.29 24.36
N GLU A 113 -26.39 -7.65 25.29
CA GLU A 113 -25.26 -6.79 25.66
C GLU A 113 -24.30 -6.56 24.49
N TYR A 114 -24.09 -7.57 23.64
CA TYR A 114 -23.29 -7.46 22.44
C TYR A 114 -23.96 -6.55 21.41
N GLU A 115 -25.24 -6.77 21.10
CA GLU A 115 -26.03 -5.96 20.17
C GLU A 115 -26.17 -4.51 20.67
N GLU A 116 -26.38 -4.30 21.97
CA GLU A 116 -26.42 -2.98 22.60
C GLU A 116 -25.04 -2.30 22.58
N SER A 117 -23.97 -3.06 22.79
CA SER A 117 -22.58 -2.59 22.60
C SER A 117 -22.30 -2.22 21.15
N GLN A 118 -22.72 -3.02 20.17
CA GLN A 118 -22.57 -2.71 18.75
C GLN A 118 -23.40 -1.50 18.34
N LYS A 119 -24.62 -1.36 18.86
CA LYS A 119 -25.50 -0.21 18.62
C LYS A 119 -24.93 1.06 19.22
N LYS A 120 -24.41 1.00 20.45
CA LYS A 120 -23.70 2.11 21.11
C LYS A 120 -22.39 2.47 20.41
N ARG A 121 -21.69 1.48 19.84
CA ARG A 121 -20.50 1.69 19.00
C ARG A 121 -20.85 2.30 17.63
N ALA A 122 -21.98 1.92 17.03
CA ALA A 122 -22.49 2.52 15.80
C ALA A 122 -22.98 3.96 16.01
N GLU A 123 -23.52 4.27 17.19
CA GLU A 123 -23.82 5.65 17.61
C GLU A 123 -22.54 6.46 17.86
N LEU A 124 -21.52 5.87 18.50
CA LEU A 124 -20.19 6.50 18.67
C LEU A 124 -19.41 6.66 17.36
N ALA A 125 -19.65 5.80 16.36
CA ALA A 125 -19.06 5.93 15.03
C ALA A 125 -19.68 7.06 14.20
N LYS A 126 -20.85 7.58 14.59
CA LYS A 126 -21.41 8.83 14.02
C LYS A 126 -20.76 10.09 14.60
N ASP A 127 -20.11 9.95 15.76
CA ASP A 127 -19.30 10.98 16.43
C ASP A 127 -17.78 10.80 16.18
N ASP A 128 -17.38 9.87 15.29
CA ASP A 128 -16.00 9.80 14.82
C ASP A 128 -15.79 11.01 13.91
N ASP A 129 -15.09 12.03 14.41
CA ASP A 129 -14.72 13.28 13.74
C ASP A 129 -13.79 13.03 12.54
N PHE A 130 -14.23 12.23 11.58
CA PHE A 130 -13.71 12.21 10.22
C PHE A 130 -14.23 13.44 9.48
N GLN A 131 -13.92 14.63 10.02
CA GLN A 131 -14.35 15.90 9.47
C GLN A 131 -13.57 16.18 8.19
N GLU A 132 -14.33 16.54 7.14
CA GLU A 132 -13.88 17.12 5.88
C GLU A 132 -12.72 18.10 6.07
N GLY A 133 -11.80 18.12 5.11
CA GLY A 133 -10.55 18.87 5.11
C GLY A 133 -10.59 20.18 5.91
N ILE A 134 -9.77 20.26 6.96
CA ILE A 134 -9.57 21.49 7.69
C ILE A 134 -8.11 21.89 7.65
N THR A 135 -7.85 23.02 6.98
CA THR A 135 -6.65 23.83 7.13
C THR A 135 -6.57 24.34 8.58
N PHE A 136 -5.60 23.89 9.38
CA PHE A 136 -5.41 24.43 10.73
C PHE A 136 -4.07 25.12 10.95
N LYS A 137 -4.19 26.24 11.67
CA LYS A 137 -3.14 27.19 12.03
C LYS A 137 -2.17 26.57 13.05
N ARG A 138 -0.91 26.64 12.65
CA ARG A 138 0.35 26.61 13.41
C ARG A 138 0.17 26.94 14.90
N ASN A 139 0.54 26.03 15.79
CA ASN A 139 0.94 26.36 17.15
C ASN A 139 2.03 25.42 17.71
N THR A 140 3.13 26.07 18.12
CA THR A 140 4.29 25.64 18.94
C THR A 140 5.38 24.78 18.28
N PRO A 141 6.67 25.18 18.41
CA PRO A 141 7.78 24.53 17.71
C PRO A 141 8.30 23.31 18.47
N LEU A 142 8.48 22.20 17.75
CA LEU A 142 9.32 21.08 18.18
C LEU A 142 10.79 21.50 18.05
N ASN A 143 11.30 22.21 19.06
CA ASN A 143 12.74 22.32 19.25
C ASN A 143 13.23 21.00 19.87
N ASN A 144 14.19 20.37 19.17
CA ASN A 144 14.94 19.15 19.48
C ASN A 144 14.35 17.87 18.87
N LEU A 145 14.74 17.51 17.63
CA LEU A 145 15.36 16.21 17.31
C LEU A 145 15.84 16.10 15.85
N PHE A 146 16.93 16.78 15.49
CA PHE A 146 17.71 16.43 14.30
C PHE A 146 19.19 16.34 14.65
N ILE A 147 19.63 15.15 15.06
CA ILE A 147 21.02 14.72 14.94
C ILE A 147 21.01 13.21 14.68
N TYR A 148 20.86 12.79 13.42
CA TYR A 148 21.44 11.51 13.00
C TYR A 148 22.93 11.73 12.79
N LYS A 149 23.68 11.77 13.90
CA LYS A 149 25.11 11.52 13.84
C LYS A 149 25.26 10.04 13.59
N ARG A 150 25.76 9.71 12.40
CA ARG A 150 26.26 8.39 12.06
C ARG A 150 27.42 8.10 13.02
N ASP A 151 27.14 7.40 14.13
CA ASP A 151 28.19 6.82 14.98
C ASP A 151 28.83 5.66 14.21
N VAL A 152 29.82 5.98 13.38
CA VAL A 152 30.78 5.00 12.88
C VAL A 152 32.04 5.20 13.71
N GLY A 153 32.31 4.25 14.61
CA GLY A 153 33.64 4.11 15.18
C GLY A 153 34.66 4.01 14.04
N ASN A 154 35.72 4.81 14.14
CA ASN A 154 36.81 4.98 13.18
C ASN A 154 36.49 5.84 11.93
N THR A 155 36.06 7.08 12.16
CA THR A 155 36.13 8.12 11.12
C THR A 155 37.58 8.56 10.92
N LYS A 156 38.20 8.06 9.84
CA LYS A 156 38.84 9.05 8.96
C LYS A 156 37.72 9.94 8.44
N ASP A 157 37.90 11.25 8.54
CA ASP A 157 36.87 12.22 8.12
C ASP A 157 36.46 11.92 6.67
N TYR A 158 35.21 12.22 6.28
CA TYR A 158 34.75 11.99 4.90
C TYR A 158 35.68 12.70 3.91
N GLU A 159 36.19 13.88 4.31
CA GLU A 159 37.22 14.64 3.60
C GLU A 159 38.55 13.87 3.46
N GLU A 160 38.98 13.13 4.49
CA GLU A 160 40.24 12.39 4.51
C GLU A 160 40.19 11.14 3.60
N ILE A 161 39.04 10.46 3.56
CA ILE A 161 38.79 9.33 2.64
C ILE A 161 38.73 9.82 1.19
N MET A 162 38.11 10.98 0.97
CA MET A 162 38.01 11.61 -0.34
C MET A 162 39.38 12.11 -0.84
N MET A 163 40.19 12.74 0.02
CA MET A 163 41.55 13.17 -0.33
C MET A 163 42.47 11.98 -0.66
N ALA A 164 42.43 10.90 0.11
CA ALA A 164 43.23 9.70 -0.17
C ALA A 164 42.82 9.02 -1.49
N ASN A 165 41.54 9.07 -1.85
CA ASN A 165 41.04 8.58 -3.13
C ASN A 165 41.46 9.51 -4.28
N GLU A 166 41.37 10.83 -4.11
CA GLU A 166 41.85 11.82 -5.08
C GLU A 166 43.36 11.66 -5.37
N GLU A 167 44.17 11.44 -4.35
CA GLU A 167 45.63 11.26 -4.47
C GLU A 167 45.99 9.93 -5.17
N SER A 168 45.27 8.84 -4.85
CA SER A 168 45.44 7.54 -5.53
C SER A 168 45.04 7.59 -7.00
N GLN A 169 43.97 8.33 -7.33
CA GLN A 169 43.45 8.45 -8.69
C GLN A 169 44.25 9.42 -9.55
N LYS A 170 44.81 10.48 -8.95
CA LYS A 170 45.79 11.35 -9.61
C LYS A 170 46.97 10.54 -10.12
N LYS A 171 47.48 9.64 -9.28
CA LYS A 171 48.59 8.73 -9.63
C LYS A 171 48.23 7.77 -10.79
N LYS A 172 46.99 7.26 -10.82
CA LYS A 172 46.48 6.41 -11.91
C LYS A 172 46.19 7.18 -13.20
N ALA A 173 45.83 8.46 -13.11
CA ALA A 173 45.59 9.32 -14.27
C ALA A 173 46.91 9.71 -14.94
N GLU A 174 47.93 10.07 -14.14
CA GLU A 174 49.30 10.33 -14.60
C GLU A 174 49.93 9.10 -15.28
N GLU A 175 49.64 7.88 -14.78
CA GLU A 175 50.04 6.62 -15.43
C GLU A 175 49.32 6.36 -16.77
N ARG A 176 48.07 6.84 -16.93
CA ARG A 176 47.24 6.58 -18.12
C ARG A 176 47.48 7.58 -19.26
N GLU A 177 47.85 8.82 -18.96
CA GLU A 177 48.32 9.79 -19.97
C GLU A 177 49.55 9.30 -20.75
N SER A 178 50.36 8.41 -20.14
CA SER A 178 51.48 7.73 -20.82
C SER A 178 51.06 6.73 -21.92
N THR A 179 49.77 6.38 -22.03
CA THR A 179 49.28 5.27 -22.90
C THR A 179 48.38 5.70 -24.06
N GLY A 180 48.18 7.01 -24.28
CA GLY A 180 47.67 7.54 -25.55
C GLY A 180 46.23 7.14 -25.95
N THR A 181 45.32 6.92 -25.01
CA THR A 181 43.89 6.70 -25.32
C THR A 181 43.13 8.03 -25.16
N PRO A 182 42.31 8.48 -26.13
CA PRO A 182 41.60 9.76 -26.02
C PRO A 182 40.47 9.64 -24.98
N ILE A 183 40.66 10.29 -23.85
CA ILE A 183 39.71 10.44 -22.75
C ILE A 183 39.68 11.93 -22.40
N MET A 184 38.50 12.43 -22.04
CA MET A 184 38.28 13.75 -21.43
C MET A 184 39.45 14.13 -20.51
N THR A 185 40.01 15.33 -20.66
CA THR A 185 41.21 15.75 -19.92
C THR A 185 40.99 15.67 -18.41
N TYR A 186 42.07 15.53 -17.63
CA TYR A 186 41.96 15.49 -16.16
C TYR A 186 41.24 16.73 -15.60
N GLU A 187 41.45 17.89 -16.20
CA GLU A 187 40.78 19.15 -15.84
C GLU A 187 39.27 19.12 -16.15
N GLU A 188 38.87 18.60 -17.31
CA GLU A 188 37.45 18.44 -17.68
C GLU A 188 36.74 17.43 -16.78
N LEU A 189 37.39 16.33 -16.41
CA LEU A 189 36.88 15.35 -15.44
C LEU A 189 36.69 15.94 -14.04
N GLN A 190 37.64 16.78 -13.59
CA GLN A 190 37.55 17.46 -12.30
C GLN A 190 36.41 18.48 -12.30
N LYS A 191 36.25 19.24 -13.39
CA LYS A 191 35.15 20.19 -13.55
C LYS A 191 33.79 19.47 -13.53
N LYS A 192 33.63 18.40 -14.30
CA LYS A 192 32.38 17.61 -14.32
C LYS A 192 32.02 17.06 -12.94
N ARG A 193 32.99 16.53 -12.19
CA ARG A 193 32.74 16.05 -10.80
C ARG A 193 32.44 17.18 -9.82
N ALA A 194 33.01 18.36 -10.02
CA ALA A 194 32.69 19.51 -9.19
C ALA A 194 31.26 19.99 -9.43
N GLU A 195 30.82 19.99 -10.70
CA GLU A 195 29.43 20.28 -11.09
C GLU A 195 28.46 19.23 -10.51
N GLU A 196 28.73 17.93 -10.70
CA GLU A 196 27.93 16.84 -10.13
C GLU A 196 27.84 16.93 -8.59
N ARG A 197 28.95 17.22 -7.90
CA ARG A 197 28.96 17.42 -6.44
C ARG A 197 28.13 18.63 -6.01
N ALA A 198 28.19 19.72 -6.77
CA ALA A 198 27.43 20.93 -6.47
C ALA A 198 25.92 20.70 -6.64
N GLU A 199 25.52 19.98 -7.70
CA GLU A 199 24.14 19.57 -7.94
C GLU A 199 23.64 18.64 -6.83
N GLU A 200 24.42 17.64 -6.45
CA GLU A 200 24.06 16.70 -5.39
C GLU A 200 23.91 17.41 -4.03
N LEU A 201 24.81 18.34 -3.72
CA LEU A 201 24.71 19.15 -2.50
C LEU A 201 23.45 20.02 -2.50
N LEU A 202 23.06 20.57 -3.66
CA LEU A 202 21.84 21.36 -3.78
C LEU A 202 20.60 20.47 -3.57
N ARG A 203 20.55 19.29 -4.19
CA ARG A 203 19.49 18.30 -4.00
C ARG A 203 19.39 17.88 -2.53
N ALA A 204 20.50 17.52 -1.90
CA ALA A 204 20.53 17.14 -0.48
C ALA A 204 19.94 18.23 0.43
N LYS A 205 20.26 19.51 0.18
CA LYS A 205 19.68 20.65 0.92
C LYS A 205 18.19 20.80 0.70
N GLN A 206 17.72 20.62 -0.53
CA GLN A 206 16.29 20.65 -0.85
C GLN A 206 15.55 19.51 -0.14
N ARG A 207 16.13 18.31 -0.13
CA ARG A 207 15.59 17.13 0.58
C ARG A 207 15.49 17.37 2.08
N GLU A 208 16.57 17.86 2.70
CA GLU A 208 16.56 18.20 4.13
C GLU A 208 15.49 19.23 4.47
N SER A 209 15.33 20.26 3.62
CA SER A 209 14.27 21.27 3.78
C SER A 209 12.87 20.66 3.66
N LEU A 210 12.64 19.82 2.66
CA LEU A 210 11.34 19.17 2.42
C LEU A 210 10.97 18.22 3.57
N VAL A 211 11.91 17.40 4.03
CA VAL A 211 11.72 16.52 5.20
C VAL A 211 11.32 17.37 6.39
N LYS A 212 12.10 18.41 6.69
CA LYS A 212 11.85 19.28 7.83
C LYS A 212 10.47 19.93 7.75
N GLU A 213 10.11 20.52 6.62
CA GLU A 213 8.79 21.14 6.42
C GLU A 213 7.66 20.13 6.56
N THR A 214 7.84 18.91 6.04
CA THR A 214 6.87 17.83 6.17
C THR A 214 6.65 17.50 7.63
N PHE A 215 7.71 17.23 8.41
CA PHE A 215 7.59 16.92 9.83
C PHE A 215 7.06 18.09 10.67
N ASP A 216 7.49 19.32 10.38
CA ASP A 216 7.03 20.53 11.07
C ASP A 216 5.53 20.80 10.82
N SER A 217 4.97 20.22 9.75
CA SER A 217 3.55 20.32 9.40
C SER A 217 2.68 19.19 9.95
N LEU A 218 3.26 18.20 10.65
CA LEU A 218 2.52 17.09 11.26
C LEU A 218 2.18 17.43 12.71
N ASP A 219 0.93 17.17 13.11
CA ASP A 219 0.53 17.19 14.51
C ASP A 219 1.05 15.97 15.28
N ASN A 220 0.77 15.87 16.58
CA ASN A 220 1.07 14.67 17.37
C ASN A 220 0.01 13.57 17.14
N PRO A 221 0.39 12.27 17.19
CA PRO A 221 -0.57 11.19 17.12
C PRO A 221 -1.61 11.23 18.25
N ARG A 222 -2.87 11.03 17.88
CA ARG A 222 -4.00 11.06 18.81
C ARG A 222 -4.02 9.78 19.64
N ARG A 223 -4.38 9.91 20.92
CA ARG A 223 -4.60 8.78 21.84
C ARG A 223 -6.08 8.49 21.94
N THR A 224 -6.46 7.22 22.00
CA THR A 224 -7.86 6.81 22.08
C THR A 224 -8.02 5.45 22.73
N SER A 225 -9.17 5.21 23.33
CA SER A 225 -9.61 3.91 23.81
C SER A 225 -10.79 3.35 22.98
N GLN A 226 -11.21 4.06 21.92
CA GLN A 226 -12.35 3.69 21.09
C GLN A 226 -12.06 2.45 20.23
N TYR A 227 -10.81 2.24 19.83
CA TYR A 227 -10.39 1.15 18.97
C TYR A 227 -9.69 0.05 19.77
N LEU A 228 -10.18 -1.19 19.64
CA LEU A 228 -9.80 -2.31 20.51
C LEU A 228 -8.32 -2.70 20.31
N GLY A 229 -7.47 -2.31 21.27
CA GLY A 229 -6.02 -2.58 21.24
C GLY A 229 -5.20 -1.60 20.39
N TRP A 230 -5.86 -0.63 19.76
CA TRP A 230 -5.22 0.42 18.95
C TRP A 230 -5.29 1.74 19.71
N GLY A 231 -4.38 1.90 20.67
CA GLY A 231 -4.35 3.04 21.59
C GLY A 231 -4.00 4.38 20.93
N LYS A 232 -3.53 4.34 19.67
CA LYS A 232 -3.12 5.53 18.91
C LYS A 232 -3.65 5.49 17.48
N PHE A 233 -3.97 6.67 16.96
CA PHE A 233 -4.21 6.84 15.54
C PHE A 233 -3.67 8.17 15.01
N TYR A 234 -3.48 8.24 13.69
CA TYR A 234 -3.10 9.44 12.96
C TYR A 234 -3.82 9.45 11.62
N ASP A 235 -4.38 10.59 11.24
CA ASP A 235 -5.07 10.74 9.96
C ASP A 235 -4.17 11.54 9.00
N VAL A 236 -3.93 10.98 7.80
CA VAL A 236 -3.24 11.67 6.71
C VAL A 236 -4.22 11.75 5.54
N GLU A 237 -4.70 12.96 5.24
CA GLU A 237 -5.85 13.17 4.36
C GLU A 237 -7.02 12.28 4.80
N SER A 238 -7.43 11.33 3.96
CA SER A 238 -8.51 10.38 4.27
C SER A 238 -8.03 9.01 4.76
N LEU A 239 -6.72 8.79 4.92
CA LEU A 239 -6.17 7.52 5.41
C LEU A 239 -5.94 7.56 6.92
N ARG A 240 -6.47 6.57 7.64
CA ARG A 240 -6.21 6.39 9.07
C ARG A 240 -5.08 5.38 9.32
N LEU A 241 -4.08 5.80 10.08
CA LEU A 241 -3.00 4.96 10.58
C LEU A 241 -3.33 4.53 12.01
N PHE A 242 -3.50 3.24 12.26
CA PHE A 242 -3.69 2.70 13.61
C PHE A 242 -2.39 2.15 14.15
N ALA A 243 -2.06 2.51 15.40
CA ALA A 243 -0.88 2.01 16.06
C ALA A 243 -1.18 1.43 17.44
N THR A 244 -0.46 0.35 17.78
CA THR A 244 -0.47 -0.19 19.15
C THR A 244 0.21 0.77 20.12
N GLU A 245 -0.13 0.69 21.41
CA GLU A 245 0.32 1.66 22.43
C GLU A 245 1.86 1.81 22.51
N ARG A 246 2.59 0.71 22.23
CA ARG A 246 4.05 0.67 22.33
C ARG A 246 4.78 1.25 21.12
N VAL A 247 4.10 1.47 20.00
CA VAL A 247 4.68 2.15 18.83
C VAL A 247 5.07 3.56 19.23
N THR A 248 6.31 3.96 18.96
CA THR A 248 6.79 5.32 19.21
C THR A 248 6.11 6.34 18.31
N ASP A 249 5.81 7.51 18.85
CA ASP A 249 5.18 8.59 18.08
C ASP A 249 6.08 9.02 16.91
N GLN A 250 7.40 9.02 17.11
CA GLN A 250 8.36 9.31 16.05
C GLN A 250 8.25 8.34 14.86
N PHE A 251 8.10 7.04 15.09
CA PHE A 251 7.94 6.08 14.01
C PHE A 251 6.60 6.30 13.28
N MET A 252 5.53 6.54 14.03
CA MET A 252 4.22 6.83 13.45
C MET A 252 4.24 8.10 12.59
N LEU A 253 4.94 9.15 13.02
CA LEU A 253 5.13 10.37 12.25
C LEU A 253 5.97 10.17 10.99
N ARG A 254 6.95 9.24 10.99
CA ARG A 254 7.67 8.87 9.76
C ARG A 254 6.75 8.24 8.73
N VAL A 255 5.92 7.29 9.16
CA VAL A 255 4.92 6.68 8.27
C VAL A 255 3.93 7.73 7.77
N ALA A 256 3.45 8.62 8.65
CA ALA A 256 2.56 9.71 8.27
C ALA A 256 3.22 10.66 7.25
N ALA A 257 4.50 11.00 7.42
CA ALA A 257 5.25 11.83 6.48
C ALA A 257 5.33 11.19 5.09
N ILE A 258 5.54 9.88 5.01
CA ILE A 258 5.60 9.15 3.73
C ILE A 258 4.26 9.24 2.99
N TYR A 259 3.14 8.99 3.67
CA TYR A 259 1.82 9.19 3.06
C TYR A 259 1.58 10.64 2.67
N LYS A 260 1.95 11.60 3.52
CA LYS A 260 1.78 13.03 3.25
C LYS A 260 2.55 13.48 2.00
N LEU A 261 3.75 12.95 1.79
CA LEU A 261 4.52 13.24 0.58
C LEU A 261 3.87 12.64 -0.66
N MET A 262 3.42 11.38 -0.61
CA MET A 262 2.67 10.77 -1.72
C MET A 262 1.38 11.54 -2.05
N PHE A 263 0.74 12.13 -1.04
CA PHE A 263 -0.51 12.90 -1.21
C PHE A 263 -0.30 14.37 -1.52
N SER A 264 0.95 14.83 -1.60
CA SER A 264 1.24 16.24 -1.91
C SER A 264 0.73 16.62 -3.31
N LYS A 265 0.64 17.93 -3.57
CA LYS A 265 0.24 18.47 -4.88
C LYS A 265 1.48 18.74 -5.74
N ASN A 266 1.35 18.51 -7.04
CA ASN A 266 2.32 18.92 -8.06
C ASN A 266 1.57 19.29 -9.37
N ASP A 267 2.30 19.70 -10.41
CA ASP A 267 1.70 20.13 -11.69
C ASP A 267 1.05 19.01 -12.52
N LEU A 268 1.32 17.74 -12.19
CA LEU A 268 0.78 16.53 -12.83
C LEU A 268 -0.42 15.94 -12.09
N ILE A 269 -0.65 16.32 -10.82
CA ILE A 269 -1.79 15.85 -10.04
C ILE A 269 -3.10 16.38 -10.64
N ASP A 270 -4.01 15.46 -10.92
CA ASP A 270 -5.40 15.78 -11.27
C ASP A 270 -6.21 15.88 -9.98
N ASP A 271 -6.68 17.09 -9.67
CA ASP A 271 -7.38 17.38 -8.42
C ASP A 271 -8.66 16.56 -8.26
N ASP A 272 -9.43 16.36 -9.33
CA ASP A 272 -10.70 15.63 -9.28
C ASP A 272 -10.45 14.13 -9.08
N LEU A 273 -9.44 13.59 -9.76
CA LEU A 273 -9.06 12.18 -9.61
C LEU A 273 -8.48 11.89 -8.23
N GLN A 274 -7.60 12.75 -7.72
CA GLN A 274 -7.04 12.59 -6.37
C GLN A 274 -8.11 12.77 -5.28
N ASN A 275 -9.08 13.67 -5.47
CA ASN A 275 -10.21 13.80 -4.55
C ASN A 275 -11.09 12.55 -4.56
N THR A 276 -11.33 11.96 -5.73
CA THR A 276 -12.05 10.68 -5.87
C THR A 276 -11.31 9.55 -5.15
N PHE A 277 -9.97 9.52 -5.25
CA PHE A 277 -9.14 8.59 -4.52
C PHE A 277 -9.27 8.75 -3.00
N PHE A 278 -9.21 9.98 -2.47
CA PHE A 278 -9.40 10.23 -1.04
C PHE A 278 -10.83 9.91 -0.56
N GLN A 279 -11.85 10.19 -1.37
CA GLN A 279 -13.23 9.78 -1.08
C GLN A 279 -13.33 8.25 -0.99
N THR A 280 -12.70 7.53 -1.93
CA THR A 280 -12.65 6.05 -1.90
C THR A 280 -12.02 5.55 -0.61
N ILE A 281 -10.86 6.09 -0.21
CA ILE A 281 -10.19 5.71 1.05
C ILE A 281 -11.13 5.92 2.25
N ARG A 282 -11.86 7.03 2.29
CA ARG A 282 -12.81 7.36 3.36
C ARG A 282 -13.99 6.40 3.39
N ASP A 283 -14.67 6.25 2.26
CA ASP A 283 -15.93 5.52 2.15
C ASP A 283 -15.71 4.02 2.38
N GLU A 284 -14.60 3.49 1.85
CA GLU A 284 -14.17 2.11 2.04
C GLU A 284 -13.42 1.89 3.36
N ARG A 285 -13.21 2.95 4.16
CA ARG A 285 -12.49 2.89 5.43
C ARG A 285 -11.14 2.18 5.30
N VAL A 286 -10.37 2.56 4.28
CA VAL A 286 -9.02 2.03 4.09
C VAL A 286 -8.14 2.50 5.25
N PHE A 287 -7.28 1.62 5.77
CA PHE A 287 -6.40 1.93 6.88
C PHE A 287 -5.06 1.22 6.81
N GLN A 288 -4.09 1.69 7.61
CA GLN A 288 -2.79 1.03 7.79
C GLN A 288 -2.61 0.63 9.26
N LYS A 289 -2.18 -0.61 9.48
CA LYS A 289 -1.77 -1.11 10.80
C LYS A 289 -0.29 -0.84 11.07
N ILE A 290 0.02 -0.41 12.29
CA ILE A 290 1.40 -0.25 12.80
C ILE A 290 1.54 -1.00 14.13
N LEU A 291 2.42 -2.00 14.13
CA LEU A 291 2.69 -2.87 15.27
C LEU A 291 4.06 -2.58 15.87
N TYR A 292 4.28 -3.04 17.10
CA TYR A 292 5.56 -2.93 17.79
C TYR A 292 6.21 -4.31 17.96
N VAL A 293 7.50 -4.39 17.69
CA VAL A 293 8.34 -5.56 17.96
C VAL A 293 9.43 -5.16 18.95
N ASP A 294 9.60 -5.98 19.99
CA ASP A 294 10.60 -5.70 21.02
C ASP A 294 12.02 -6.09 20.57
N LYS A 295 12.99 -5.90 21.47
CA LYS A 295 14.43 -6.14 21.19
C LYS A 295 14.75 -7.60 20.86
N SER A 296 13.87 -8.54 21.19
CA SER A 296 14.03 -9.96 20.86
C SER A 296 13.65 -10.27 19.40
N GLY A 297 13.13 -9.28 18.65
CA GLY A 297 12.62 -9.50 17.30
C GLY A 297 11.25 -10.19 17.29
N SER A 298 10.64 -10.42 18.45
CA SER A 298 9.32 -11.03 18.58
C SER A 298 8.26 -9.98 18.91
N TYR A 299 7.05 -10.21 18.39
CA TYR A 299 5.86 -9.54 18.88
C TYR A 299 5.58 -10.01 20.31
N ASP A 300 5.20 -9.09 21.19
CA ASP A 300 4.62 -9.51 22.47
C ASP A 300 3.25 -10.17 22.25
N THR A 301 2.75 -10.87 23.27
CA THR A 301 1.46 -11.59 23.19
C THR A 301 0.32 -10.66 22.81
N ALA A 302 0.29 -9.44 23.34
CA ALA A 302 -0.75 -8.46 23.03
C ALA A 302 -0.70 -8.01 21.56
N THR A 303 0.49 -7.85 20.99
CA THR A 303 0.67 -7.45 19.60
C THR A 303 0.36 -8.60 18.64
N ASN A 304 0.74 -9.83 18.99
CA ASN A 304 0.37 -11.02 18.21
C ASN A 304 -1.14 -11.17 18.08
N ASP A 305 -1.88 -10.95 19.16
CA ASP A 305 -3.35 -10.97 19.18
C ASP A 305 -3.96 -9.91 18.24
N LEU A 306 -3.24 -8.83 17.94
CA LEU A 306 -3.73 -7.73 17.10
C LEU A 306 -3.42 -7.89 15.62
N ILE A 307 -2.56 -8.84 15.23
CA ILE A 307 -2.26 -9.12 13.82
C ILE A 307 -3.55 -9.51 13.09
N SER A 308 -4.30 -10.46 13.65
CA SER A 308 -5.56 -10.95 13.09
C SER A 308 -6.79 -10.11 13.48
N ARG A 309 -6.68 -9.23 14.47
CA ARG A 309 -7.81 -8.38 14.89
C ARG A 309 -7.88 -7.08 14.12
N TYR A 310 -9.10 -6.59 13.96
CA TYR A 310 -9.37 -5.31 13.32
C TYR A 310 -9.61 -4.21 14.36
N PRO A 311 -9.33 -2.94 14.03
CA PRO A 311 -9.59 -1.82 14.95
C PRO A 311 -11.05 -1.67 15.39
N GLY A 312 -12.00 -2.11 14.56
CA GLY A 312 -13.43 -1.88 14.77
C GLY A 312 -13.86 -0.52 14.20
N GLY A 313 -15.06 -0.05 14.56
CA GLY A 313 -15.58 1.23 14.05
C GLY A 313 -15.70 1.29 12.53
N GLY A 314 -15.99 0.15 11.88
CA GLY A 314 -16.05 0.02 10.42
C GLY A 314 -14.71 -0.26 9.73
N TYR A 315 -13.57 -0.14 10.43
CA TYR A 315 -12.26 -0.51 9.90
C TYR A 315 -12.03 -2.02 10.08
N GLN A 316 -12.42 -2.81 9.07
CA GLN A 316 -12.46 -4.27 9.18
C GLN A 316 -11.72 -5.00 8.06
N HIS A 317 -11.82 -4.54 6.82
CA HIS A 317 -11.42 -5.35 5.67
C HIS A 317 -10.36 -4.71 4.77
N ASN A 318 -10.35 -3.39 4.67
CA ASN A 318 -9.57 -2.69 3.65
C ASN A 318 -8.23 -2.18 4.21
N TYR A 319 -7.27 -3.09 4.35
CA TYR A 319 -5.88 -2.76 4.66
C TYR A 319 -4.93 -3.74 3.98
N HIS A 320 -3.68 -3.34 3.78
CA HIS A 320 -2.62 -4.26 3.36
C HIS A 320 -1.58 -4.42 4.47
N GLY A 321 -1.39 -5.67 4.91
CA GLY A 321 -0.35 -6.07 5.87
C GLY A 321 -0.26 -5.19 7.12
N HIS A 322 0.96 -5.05 7.65
CA HIS A 322 1.23 -4.16 8.78
C HIS A 322 2.68 -3.69 8.77
N LEU A 323 2.88 -2.48 9.27
CA LEU A 323 4.19 -1.89 9.51
C LEU A 323 4.70 -2.28 10.90
N VAL A 324 6.02 -2.35 11.06
CA VAL A 324 6.63 -2.81 12.31
C VAL A 324 7.64 -1.79 12.84
N ASN A 325 7.35 -1.24 14.02
CA ASN A 325 8.29 -0.46 14.81
C ASN A 325 9.16 -1.40 15.65
N ARG A 326 10.47 -1.48 15.35
CA ARG A 326 11.41 -2.38 16.03
C ARG A 326 12.21 -1.66 17.12
N ALA A 327 12.21 -2.23 18.31
CA ALA A 327 12.99 -1.69 19.41
C ALA A 327 14.50 -1.95 19.24
N GLY A 328 15.29 -0.90 19.05
CA GLY A 328 16.75 -0.94 19.23
C GLY A 328 17.54 -1.72 18.18
N ILE A 329 16.92 -2.16 17.08
CA ILE A 329 17.61 -2.79 15.95
C ILE A 329 17.97 -1.71 14.94
N HIS A 330 19.05 -0.96 15.19
CA HIS A 330 19.54 0.07 14.25
C HIS A 330 20.31 -0.51 13.04
N SER A 331 20.61 -1.81 13.03
CA SER A 331 21.39 -2.46 11.98
C SER A 331 20.60 -2.78 10.71
N GLU A 332 19.30 -2.45 10.66
CA GLU A 332 18.38 -2.84 9.59
C GLU A 332 17.59 -1.66 8.99
N ILE A 333 18.12 -0.44 9.06
CA ILE A 333 17.43 0.77 8.58
C ILE A 333 16.96 0.63 7.12
N GLN A 334 17.76 0.02 6.25
CA GLN A 334 17.37 -0.21 4.85
C GLN A 334 16.22 -1.23 4.71
N PHE A 335 16.18 -2.25 5.58
CA PHE A 335 15.10 -3.23 5.60
C PHE A 335 13.80 -2.60 6.11
N GLU A 336 13.89 -1.77 7.15
CA GLU A 336 12.75 -1.00 7.67
C GLU A 336 12.19 -0.05 6.61
N GLN A 337 13.05 0.69 5.89
CA GLN A 337 12.62 1.57 4.79
C GLN A 337 11.95 0.79 3.65
N ARG A 338 12.55 -0.33 3.22
CA ARG A 338 11.99 -1.21 2.19
C ARG A 338 10.58 -1.68 2.58
N GLU A 339 10.41 -2.14 3.82
CA GLU A 339 9.11 -2.59 4.33
C GLU A 339 8.11 -1.43 4.41
N ILE A 340 8.53 -0.25 4.87
CA ILE A 340 7.63 0.91 4.93
C ILE A 340 7.14 1.30 3.55
N ILE A 341 8.04 1.37 2.56
CA ILE A 341 7.68 1.70 1.18
C ILE A 341 6.76 0.62 0.60
N TRP A 342 7.09 -0.66 0.77
CA TRP A 342 6.28 -1.77 0.26
C TRP A 342 4.86 -1.76 0.81
N GLN A 343 4.72 -1.72 2.14
CA GLN A 343 3.41 -1.76 2.79
C GLN A 343 2.61 -0.48 2.47
N SER A 344 3.27 0.68 2.41
CA SER A 344 2.58 1.94 2.08
C SER A 344 2.08 1.95 0.65
N LEU A 345 2.93 1.60 -0.32
CA LEU A 345 2.53 1.47 -1.72
C LEU A 345 1.45 0.41 -1.89
N SER A 346 1.53 -0.70 -1.19
CA SER A 346 0.51 -1.74 -1.23
C SER A 346 -0.85 -1.27 -0.70
N THR A 347 -0.86 -0.45 0.35
CA THR A 347 -2.11 0.19 0.81
C THR A 347 -2.65 1.17 -0.25
N MET A 348 -1.79 1.86 -0.99
CA MET A 348 -2.21 2.75 -2.08
C MET A 348 -2.72 1.98 -3.30
N THR A 349 -2.08 0.89 -3.71
CA THR A 349 -2.57 0.05 -4.81
C THR A 349 -3.89 -0.65 -4.46
N LEU A 350 -4.07 -1.07 -3.21
CA LEU A 350 -5.36 -1.52 -2.70
C LEU A 350 -6.44 -0.43 -2.85
N SER A 351 -6.11 0.81 -2.47
CA SER A 351 -7.03 1.95 -2.57
C SER A 351 -7.38 2.28 -4.03
N LEU A 352 -6.39 2.21 -4.92
CA LEU A 352 -6.55 2.41 -6.36
C LEU A 352 -7.49 1.35 -6.96
N ARG A 353 -7.34 0.09 -6.57
CA ARG A 353 -8.24 -1.01 -6.96
C ARG A 353 -9.69 -0.71 -6.56
N LEU A 354 -9.91 -0.23 -5.34
CA LEU A 354 -11.24 0.10 -4.83
C LEU A 354 -11.87 1.29 -5.57
N MET A 355 -11.05 2.19 -6.12
CA MET A 355 -11.49 3.38 -6.84
C MET A 355 -11.93 3.08 -8.29
N SER A 356 -11.33 2.07 -8.93
CA SER A 356 -11.55 1.79 -10.36
C SER A 356 -11.34 0.31 -10.71
N ASP A 357 -12.32 -0.27 -11.41
CA ASP A 357 -12.26 -1.63 -11.97
C ASP A 357 -11.08 -1.82 -12.94
N GLU A 358 -10.59 -0.75 -13.58
CA GLU A 358 -9.40 -0.80 -14.44
C GLU A 358 -8.11 -1.16 -13.68
N LEU A 359 -8.13 -1.01 -12.35
CA LEU A 359 -7.03 -1.31 -11.44
C LEU A 359 -7.28 -2.61 -10.66
N ASP A 360 -8.36 -3.36 -10.94
CA ASP A 360 -8.58 -4.68 -10.40
C ASP A 360 -8.06 -5.77 -11.33
N GLY A 361 -6.92 -6.36 -10.96
CA GLY A 361 -6.28 -7.42 -11.72
C GLY A 361 -7.07 -8.74 -11.76
N ARG A 362 -8.11 -8.90 -10.93
CA ARG A 362 -9.02 -10.05 -11.00
C ARG A 362 -9.97 -9.96 -12.18
N ILE A 363 -10.22 -8.74 -12.67
CA ILE A 363 -11.05 -8.50 -13.86
C ILE A 363 -10.18 -8.76 -15.09
N SER A 364 -10.53 -9.78 -15.87
CA SER A 364 -9.72 -10.27 -17.00
C SER A 364 -9.37 -9.20 -18.06
N ASN A 365 -10.21 -8.18 -18.21
CA ASN A 365 -10.04 -7.13 -19.21
C ASN A 365 -9.63 -5.76 -18.64
N SER A 366 -9.33 -5.68 -17.34
CA SER A 366 -8.87 -4.42 -16.74
C SER A 366 -7.53 -3.98 -17.34
N ALA A 367 -7.27 -2.68 -17.32
CA ALA A 367 -5.99 -2.12 -17.76
C ALA A 367 -4.81 -2.75 -17.00
N LEU A 368 -4.93 -2.96 -15.68
CA LEU A 368 -3.93 -3.65 -14.87
C LEU A 368 -3.70 -5.08 -15.35
N ARG A 369 -4.76 -5.85 -15.60
CA ARG A 369 -4.63 -7.24 -16.04
C ARG A 369 -3.94 -7.34 -17.39
N LYS A 370 -4.29 -6.48 -18.35
CA LYS A 370 -3.65 -6.42 -19.68
C LYS A 370 -2.17 -6.03 -19.59
N ALA A 371 -1.82 -5.06 -18.75
CA ALA A 371 -0.43 -4.67 -18.53
C ALA A 371 0.40 -5.80 -17.90
N TYR A 372 -0.18 -6.50 -16.92
CA TYR A 372 0.42 -7.69 -16.32
C TYR A 372 0.65 -8.80 -17.35
N GLU A 373 -0.36 -9.10 -18.18
CA GLU A 373 -0.28 -10.12 -19.23
C GLU A 373 0.79 -9.77 -20.28
N GLU A 374 0.90 -8.51 -20.70
CA GLU A 374 2.00 -8.06 -21.56
C GLU A 374 3.37 -8.39 -20.96
N ALA A 375 3.54 -8.15 -19.65
CA ALA A 375 4.80 -8.42 -18.97
C ALA A 375 5.10 -9.92 -18.84
N VAL A 376 4.08 -10.73 -18.58
CA VAL A 376 4.22 -12.20 -18.53
C VAL A 376 4.55 -12.77 -19.92
N ASP A 377 3.81 -12.36 -20.96
CA ASP A 377 4.00 -12.83 -22.34
C ASP A 377 5.39 -12.50 -22.89
N LYS A 378 5.94 -11.34 -22.48
CA LYS A 378 7.30 -10.92 -22.83
C LYS A 378 8.39 -11.54 -21.94
N ASN A 379 8.02 -12.38 -20.96
CA ASN A 379 8.91 -12.94 -19.94
C ASN A 379 9.65 -11.85 -19.14
N LEU A 380 8.99 -10.72 -18.90
CA LEU A 380 9.51 -9.57 -18.16
C LEU A 380 8.94 -9.48 -16.75
N PHE A 381 8.00 -10.33 -16.37
CA PHE A 381 7.55 -10.49 -15.00
C PHE A 381 7.54 -11.96 -14.58
N ILE A 382 8.13 -12.23 -13.42
CA ILE A 382 8.15 -13.55 -12.78
C ILE A 382 7.39 -13.43 -11.47
N TYR A 383 6.47 -14.37 -11.24
CA TYR A 383 5.77 -14.53 -9.97
C TYR A 383 5.73 -16.01 -9.62
N ASN A 384 6.50 -16.38 -8.60
CA ASN A 384 6.56 -17.71 -8.03
C ASN A 384 5.95 -17.64 -6.62
N PRO A 385 4.70 -18.10 -6.44
CA PRO A 385 4.12 -18.16 -5.10
C PRO A 385 4.96 -19.08 -4.22
N SER A 386 5.12 -18.70 -2.97
CA SER A 386 5.86 -19.47 -1.98
C SER A 386 5.22 -20.84 -1.74
N ALA A 387 6.02 -21.80 -1.27
CA ALA A 387 5.50 -23.13 -0.92
C ALA A 387 4.40 -23.07 0.16
N GLU A 388 4.45 -22.08 1.06
CA GLU A 388 3.42 -21.89 2.08
C GLU A 388 2.10 -21.36 1.48
N GLU A 389 2.16 -20.50 0.48
CA GLU A 389 1.00 -20.05 -0.28
C GLU A 389 0.40 -21.20 -1.08
N LEU A 390 1.22 -22.05 -1.70
CA LEU A 390 0.74 -23.24 -2.42
C LEU A 390 0.13 -24.31 -1.50
N LEU A 391 0.45 -24.30 -0.20
CA LEU A 391 -0.10 -25.22 0.81
C LEU A 391 -1.43 -24.76 1.39
N LYS A 392 -1.70 -23.45 1.33
CA LYS A 392 -3.04 -22.91 1.57
C LYS A 392 -3.82 -23.21 0.29
N GLU A 393 -5.05 -23.72 0.38
CA GLU A 393 -5.90 -23.97 -0.80
C GLU A 393 -6.36 -22.64 -1.43
N ILE A 394 -5.40 -21.81 -1.86
CA ILE A 394 -5.61 -20.47 -2.38
C ILE A 394 -6.31 -20.58 -3.73
N SER A 395 -7.34 -19.78 -3.93
CA SER A 395 -8.06 -19.76 -5.21
C SER A 395 -7.18 -19.20 -6.33
N GLN A 396 -7.46 -19.58 -7.57
CA GLN A 396 -6.75 -19.01 -8.72
C GLN A 396 -6.94 -17.48 -8.81
N GLU A 397 -8.09 -16.97 -8.36
CA GLU A 397 -8.38 -15.54 -8.32
C GLU A 397 -7.51 -14.81 -7.30
N ASP A 398 -7.28 -15.40 -6.13
CA ASP A 398 -6.39 -14.84 -5.11
C ASP A 398 -4.94 -14.82 -5.58
N ILE A 399 -4.48 -15.87 -6.28
CA ILE A 399 -3.14 -15.91 -6.88
C ILE A 399 -2.99 -14.78 -7.93
N ILE A 400 -4.00 -14.58 -8.78
CA ILE A 400 -4.00 -13.51 -9.77
C ILE A 400 -3.98 -12.13 -9.09
N TYR A 401 -4.78 -11.96 -8.04
CA TYR A 401 -4.79 -10.74 -7.26
C TYR A 401 -3.40 -10.42 -6.69
N GLU A 402 -2.76 -11.37 -6.00
CA GLU A 402 -1.45 -11.14 -5.39
C GLU A 402 -0.36 -10.89 -6.45
N ALA A 403 -0.41 -11.59 -7.58
CA ALA A 403 0.53 -11.41 -8.68
C ALA A 403 0.39 -10.03 -9.34
N THR A 404 -0.84 -9.60 -9.64
CA THR A 404 -1.13 -8.30 -10.27
C THR A 404 -0.89 -7.13 -9.31
N HIS A 405 -1.20 -7.30 -8.03
CA HIS A 405 -0.87 -6.35 -6.96
C HIS A 405 0.64 -6.14 -6.85
N SER A 406 1.40 -7.24 -6.72
CA SER A 406 2.86 -7.20 -6.65
C SER A 406 3.48 -6.59 -7.91
N PHE A 407 2.91 -6.89 -9.08
CA PHE A 407 3.32 -6.30 -10.34
C PHE A 407 3.13 -4.78 -10.35
N LEU A 408 1.95 -4.27 -9.97
CA LEU A 408 1.68 -2.83 -9.97
C LEU A 408 2.61 -2.07 -9.02
N VAL A 409 2.81 -2.56 -7.80
CA VAL A 409 3.75 -1.95 -6.84
C VAL A 409 5.15 -1.83 -7.45
N ARG A 410 5.60 -2.85 -8.19
CA ARG A 410 6.92 -2.85 -8.85
C ARG A 410 6.99 -1.91 -10.04
N VAL A 411 5.91 -1.79 -10.83
CA VAL A 411 5.80 -0.79 -11.89
C VAL A 411 5.96 0.62 -11.30
N ILE A 412 5.23 0.93 -10.21
CA ILE A 412 5.34 2.21 -9.50
C ILE A 412 6.77 2.46 -9.02
N CYS A 413 7.41 1.46 -8.39
CA CYS A 413 8.80 1.58 -7.96
C CYS A 413 9.74 1.89 -9.13
N LYS A 414 9.54 1.30 -10.32
CA LYS A 414 10.38 1.57 -11.49
C LYS A 414 10.18 2.98 -12.05
N GLU A 415 8.94 3.44 -12.12
CA GLU A 415 8.61 4.82 -12.51
C GLU A 415 9.24 5.85 -11.57
N TRP A 416 9.30 5.52 -10.27
CA TRP A 416 9.87 6.39 -9.23
C TRP A 416 11.38 6.20 -9.03
N GLY A 417 12.02 5.28 -9.75
CA GLY A 417 13.45 5.00 -9.62
C GLY A 417 13.85 4.24 -8.34
N ILE A 418 12.89 3.64 -7.63
CA ILE A 418 13.11 2.84 -6.42
C ILE A 418 13.57 1.43 -6.79
N ARG A 419 14.74 1.03 -6.29
CA ARG A 419 15.42 -0.24 -6.68
C ARG A 419 15.45 -1.33 -5.60
N TYR A 420 14.82 -1.10 -4.44
CA TYR A 420 14.89 -2.04 -3.30
C TYR A 420 14.37 -3.46 -3.59
N PHE A 421 13.55 -3.61 -4.64
CA PHE A 421 12.86 -4.86 -4.93
C PHE A 421 13.44 -5.60 -6.15
N ASP A 422 14.51 -5.09 -6.77
CA ASP A 422 15.08 -5.65 -8.01
C ASP A 422 15.74 -7.02 -7.81
N THR A 423 16.10 -7.32 -6.56
CA THR A 423 16.81 -8.54 -6.14
C THR A 423 15.88 -9.65 -5.68
N ASP A 424 14.57 -9.44 -5.63
CA ASP A 424 13.63 -10.46 -5.21
C ASP A 424 13.50 -11.51 -6.33
N GLU A 425 14.06 -12.70 -6.11
CA GLU A 425 14.11 -13.75 -7.15
C GLU A 425 12.74 -14.39 -7.42
N ASP A 426 11.90 -14.51 -6.40
CA ASP A 426 10.60 -15.16 -6.48
C ASP A 426 9.53 -14.26 -7.12
N VAL A 427 9.66 -12.95 -7.00
CA VAL A 427 8.74 -11.97 -7.60
C VAL A 427 9.54 -10.84 -8.22
N ARG A 428 9.65 -10.80 -9.55
CA ARG A 428 10.60 -9.90 -10.22
C ARG A 428 10.03 -9.26 -11.47
N LEU A 429 10.24 -7.94 -11.58
CA LEU A 429 10.05 -7.18 -12.81
C LEU A 429 11.42 -6.97 -13.48
N ILE A 430 11.61 -7.54 -14.65
CA ILE A 430 12.88 -7.58 -15.40
C ILE A 430 12.97 -6.36 -16.31
N VAL A 431 12.99 -5.19 -15.67
CA VAL A 431 13.13 -3.88 -16.30
C VAL A 431 14.15 -3.09 -15.49
N ASN A 432 15.05 -2.37 -16.17
CA ASN A 432 16.15 -1.69 -15.47
C ASN A 432 15.71 -0.37 -14.82
N ASP A 433 14.98 0.45 -15.57
CA ASP A 433 14.60 1.82 -15.21
C ASP A 433 13.33 2.24 -15.96
N LYS A 434 12.92 3.49 -15.78
CA LYS A 434 11.74 4.08 -16.42
C LYS A 434 11.82 4.03 -17.96
N ASP A 435 12.97 4.34 -18.56
CA ASP A 435 13.10 4.32 -20.02
C ASP A 435 12.94 2.90 -20.56
N ASP A 436 13.52 1.92 -19.87
CA ASP A 436 13.34 0.51 -20.20
C ASP A 436 11.88 0.06 -20.04
N LEU A 437 11.17 0.58 -19.03
CA LEU A 437 9.74 0.32 -18.80
C LEU A 437 8.89 0.84 -19.96
N ILE A 438 9.08 2.10 -20.36
CA ILE A 438 8.37 2.74 -21.47
C ILE A 438 8.52 1.92 -22.75
N ASN A 439 9.75 1.50 -23.05
CA ASN A 439 10.06 0.81 -24.30
C ASN A 439 9.57 -0.66 -24.31
N LYS A 440 9.65 -1.35 -23.18
CA LYS A 440 9.34 -2.79 -23.11
C LYS A 440 7.91 -3.09 -22.70
N LEU A 441 7.31 -2.26 -21.83
CA LEU A 441 5.99 -2.46 -21.22
C LEU A 441 5.14 -1.18 -21.35
N PRO A 442 4.80 -0.75 -22.58
CA PRO A 442 4.04 0.47 -22.82
C PRO A 442 2.65 0.47 -22.17
N LEU A 443 2.01 -0.69 -21.96
CA LEU A 443 0.72 -0.72 -21.25
C LEU A 443 0.89 -0.40 -19.76
N SER A 444 1.97 -0.87 -19.15
CA SER A 444 2.31 -0.56 -17.75
C SER A 444 2.61 0.92 -17.55
N HIS A 445 3.40 1.50 -18.44
CA HIS A 445 3.70 2.94 -18.41
C HIS A 445 2.43 3.78 -18.58
N LYS A 446 1.59 3.43 -19.55
CA LYS A 446 0.30 4.09 -19.77
C LYS A 446 -0.61 4.01 -18.54
N LEU A 447 -0.70 2.85 -17.91
CA LEU A 447 -1.48 2.67 -16.67
C LEU A 447 -0.97 3.60 -15.55
N TYR A 448 0.34 3.74 -15.43
CA TYR A 448 0.96 4.65 -14.47
C TYR A 448 0.59 6.12 -14.75
N GLU A 449 0.76 6.59 -15.99
CA GLU A 449 0.44 7.98 -16.37
C GLU A 449 -1.06 8.30 -16.24
N GLU A 450 -1.94 7.34 -16.53
CA GLU A 450 -3.38 7.57 -16.51
C GLU A 450 -3.96 7.62 -15.10
N PHE A 451 -3.36 6.89 -14.14
CA PHE A 451 -3.88 6.76 -12.78
C PHE A 451 -2.88 7.22 -11.73
N VAL A 452 -1.74 6.55 -11.62
CA VAL A 452 -0.81 6.73 -10.48
C VAL A 452 -0.20 8.14 -10.49
N GLU A 453 0.35 8.60 -11.61
CA GLU A 453 1.04 9.89 -11.71
C GLU A 453 0.11 11.08 -11.39
N LYS A 454 -1.17 10.93 -11.70
CA LYS A 454 -2.19 11.95 -11.47
C LYS A 454 -2.74 11.95 -10.03
N ILE A 455 -2.44 10.93 -9.23
CA ILE A 455 -2.99 10.76 -7.88
C ILE A 455 -1.88 10.83 -6.83
N LEU A 456 -0.71 10.25 -7.11
CA LEU A 456 0.37 10.07 -6.15
C LEU A 456 1.66 10.74 -6.63
N ASN A 457 2.32 11.39 -5.69
CA ASN A 457 3.66 11.91 -5.87
C ASN A 457 4.73 10.82 -5.70
N PRO A 458 5.77 10.80 -6.55
CA PRO A 458 6.92 9.93 -6.35
C PRO A 458 7.59 10.14 -5.00
N LEU A 459 7.90 9.04 -4.32
CA LEU A 459 8.77 9.06 -3.14
C LEU A 459 10.22 9.13 -3.58
N ASP A 460 11.00 10.01 -2.93
CA ASP A 460 12.45 9.95 -3.00
C ASP A 460 12.95 8.90 -1.98
N PRO A 461 13.54 7.78 -2.43
CA PRO A 461 14.02 6.73 -1.53
C PRO A 461 15.17 7.19 -0.64
N GLU A 462 15.87 8.28 -0.97
CA GLU A 462 16.95 8.83 -0.15
C GLU A 462 16.44 9.82 0.92
N LEU A 463 15.13 10.03 1.00
CA LEU A 463 14.52 11.05 1.86
C LEU A 463 14.35 10.61 3.32
N PHE A 464 14.45 9.32 3.62
CA PHE A 464 14.14 8.73 4.93
C PHE A 464 15.22 7.79 5.45
#